data_AF-A0A3M6CMM1-F1
#
_entry.id   AF-A0A3M6CMM1-F1
#
_cell.length_a   1.000
_cell.length_b   1.000
_cell.length_c   1.000
_cell.angle_alpha   90.00
_cell.angle_beta   90.00
_cell.angle_gamma   90.00
#
_symmetry.space_group_name_H-M   'P 1'
#
loop_
_entity.id
_entity.type
_entity.pdbx_description
1 polymer ?
#
loop_
_entity_poly.entity_id
_entity_poly.type
_entity_poly.pdbx_seq_one_letter_code
_entity_poly.pdbx_strand_id
1 'polypeptide(L)'
;MAKAFGALLGLVSLLYSIFLILHGWHRMSQSFRVYVLIMPSIFATVAALSLLFSVRILAARLVRHIRGAQAKNEFAFMDGNAWSWLVLPVWIATGLGLYSVVERWCG
;
A
#
# COMPACT_ATOMS: atom_id res chain seq x y z
N MET A 1 27.19 10.86 13.17
CA MET A 1 26.19 10.96 14.26
C MET A 1 25.09 11.98 14.00
N ALA A 2 25.38 13.18 13.45
CA ALA A 2 24.36 14.19 13.13
C ALA A 2 23.23 13.71 12.20
N LYS A 3 23.53 12.89 11.18
CA LYS A 3 22.51 12.31 10.28
C LYS A 3 21.53 11.37 11.00
N ALA A 4 22.02 10.59 11.97
CA ALA A 4 21.17 9.70 12.76
C ALA A 4 20.27 10.48 13.71
N PHE A 5 20.78 11.54 14.34
CA PHE A 5 19.98 12.44 15.18
C PHE A 5 18.91 13.19 14.39
N GLY A 6 19.25 13.72 13.21
CA GLY A 6 18.28 14.37 12.33
C GLY A 6 17.18 13.41 11.85
N ALA A 7 17.56 12.17 11.50
CA ALA A 7 16.59 11.13 11.15
C ALA A 7 15.67 10.78 12.33
N LEU A 8 16.21 10.68 13.55
CA LEU A 8 15.45 10.35 14.75
C LEU A 8 14.47 11.46 15.15
N LEU A 9 14.89 12.72 15.10
CA LEU A 9 14.01 13.88 15.30
C LEU A 9 12.92 13.96 14.23
N GLY A 10 13.25 13.68 12.97
CA GLY A 10 12.28 13.59 11.88
C GLY A 10 11.24 12.51 12.12
N LEU A 11 11.67 11.32 12.57
CA LEU A 11 10.80 10.19 12.89
C LEU A 11 9.86 10.51 14.07
N VAL A 12 10.38 11.16 15.11
CA VAL A 12 9.58 11.60 16.27
C VAL A 12 8.56 12.66 15.87
N SER A 13 8.95 13.65 15.05
CA SER A 13 8.04 14.68 14.54
C SER A 13 6.93 14.08 13.66
N LEU A 14 7.28 13.09 12.84
CA LEU A 14 6.34 12.37 11.99
C LEU A 14 5.36 11.54 12.82
N LEU A 15 5.85 10.81 13.83
CA LEU A 15 5.01 10.09 14.79
C LEU A 15 4.06 11.02 15.53
N TYR A 16 4.56 12.16 16.03
CA TYR A 16 3.75 13.15 16.73
C TYR A 16 2.64 13.70 15.83
N SER A 17 2.96 14.01 14.56
CA SER A 17 1.98 14.47 13.57
C SER A 17 0.89 13.42 13.32
N ILE A 18 1.26 12.13 13.22
CA ILE A 18 0.30 11.02 13.06
C ILE A 18 -0.63 10.95 14.29
N PHE A 19 -0.08 10.97 15.50
CA PHE A 19 -0.88 10.93 16.72
C PHE A 19 -1.84 12.12 16.84
N LEU A 20 -1.41 13.33 16.46
CA LEU A 20 -2.23 14.52 16.50
C LEU A 20 -3.41 14.45 15.52
N ILE A 21 -3.18 13.88 14.33
CA ILE A 21 -4.23 13.59 13.35
C ILE A 21 -5.22 12.55 13.89
N LEU A 22 -4.73 11.47 14.49
CA LEU A 22 -5.58 10.41 15.06
C LEU A 22 -6.43 10.93 16.24
N HIS A 23 -5.85 11.76 17.11
CA HIS A 23 -6.58 12.37 18.22
C HIS A 23 -7.61 13.41 17.74
N GLY A 24 -7.30 14.13 16.66
CA GLY A 24 -8.20 15.08 16.01
C GLY A 24 -9.28 14.46 15.11
N TRP A 25 -9.23 13.14 14.90
CA TRP A 25 -10.03 12.43 13.90
C TRP A 25 -11.53 12.75 14.01
N HIS A 26 -12.09 12.65 15.22
CA HIS A 26 -13.53 12.87 15.42
C HIS A 26 -13.97 14.33 15.17
N ARG A 27 -13.07 15.31 15.36
CA ARG A 27 -13.35 16.74 15.12
C ARG A 27 -13.06 17.18 13.68
N MET A 28 -12.39 16.35 12.88
CA MET A 28 -12.11 16.66 11.47
C MET A 28 -13.36 16.51 10.62
N SER A 29 -13.53 17.43 9.67
CA SER A 29 -14.55 17.32 8.62
C SER A 29 -14.29 16.11 7.74
N GLN A 30 -15.35 15.55 7.17
CA GLN A 30 -15.28 14.34 6.33
C GLN A 30 -14.31 14.51 5.15
N SER A 31 -14.29 15.69 4.52
CA SER A 31 -13.36 16.00 3.43
C SER A 31 -11.89 15.96 3.85
N PHE A 32 -11.58 16.42 5.08
CA PHE A 32 -10.22 16.40 5.59
C PHE A 32 -9.77 14.97 5.97
N ARG A 33 -10.68 14.16 6.54
CA ARG A 33 -10.45 12.73 6.79
C ARG A 33 -10.11 11.98 5.52
N VAL A 34 -10.85 12.22 4.44
CA VAL A 34 -10.59 11.62 3.12
C VAL A 34 -9.21 12.02 2.60
N TYR A 35 -8.86 13.31 2.65
CA TYR A 35 -7.56 13.79 2.17
C TYR A 35 -6.37 13.15 2.91
N VAL A 36 -6.46 13.10 4.24
CA VAL A 36 -5.44 12.48 5.10
C VAL A 36 -5.26 10.99 4.81
N LEU A 37 -6.33 10.28 4.41
CA LEU A 37 -6.28 8.86 4.08
C LEU A 37 -5.84 8.56 2.65
N ILE A 38 -6.08 9.47 1.69
CA ILE A 38 -5.71 9.26 0.29
C ILE A 38 -4.22 8.99 0.16
N MET A 39 -3.37 9.80 0.77
CA MET A 39 -1.90 9.62 0.67
C MET A 39 -1.44 8.22 1.14
N PRO A 40 -1.73 7.79 2.38
CA PRO A 40 -1.36 6.45 2.83
C PRO A 40 -2.04 5.33 2.02
N SER A 41 -3.27 5.55 1.50
CA SER A 41 -3.93 4.56 0.64
C SER A 41 -3.17 4.31 -0.68
N ILE A 42 -2.54 5.34 -1.26
CA ILE A 42 -1.75 5.20 -2.49
C ILE A 42 -0.56 4.29 -2.23
N PHE A 43 0.19 4.53 -1.14
CA PHE A 43 1.33 3.69 -0.76
C PHE A 43 0.91 2.25 -0.46
N ALA A 44 -0.19 2.08 0.29
CA ALA A 44 -0.73 0.75 0.59
C ALA A 44 -1.19 0.03 -0.68
N THR A 45 -1.75 0.74 -1.66
CA THR A 45 -2.18 0.17 -2.95
C THR A 45 -0.98 -0.29 -3.77
N VAL A 46 0.07 0.53 -3.86
CA VAL A 46 1.31 0.16 -4.55
C VAL A 46 1.95 -1.06 -3.88
N ALA A 47 1.97 -1.11 -2.54
CA ALA A 47 2.47 -2.25 -1.79
C ALA A 47 1.63 -3.52 -2.02
N ALA A 48 0.29 -3.40 -2.03
CA ALA A 48 -0.60 -4.53 -2.30
C ALA A 48 -0.41 -5.08 -3.73
N LEU A 49 -0.31 -4.18 -4.71
CA LEU A 49 -0.03 -4.55 -6.10
C LEU A 49 1.33 -5.22 -6.22
N SER A 50 2.38 -4.66 -5.62
CA SER A 50 3.72 -5.27 -5.68
C SER A 50 3.74 -6.67 -5.06
N LEU A 51 3.05 -6.87 -3.93
CA LEU A 51 2.87 -8.17 -3.29
C LEU A 51 2.14 -9.16 -4.21
N LEU A 52 1.04 -8.74 -4.82
CA LEU A 52 0.29 -9.57 -5.78
C LEU A 52 1.18 -9.99 -6.96
N PHE A 53 1.99 -9.08 -7.50
CA PHE A 53 2.95 -9.41 -8.56
C PHE A 53 4.02 -10.38 -8.07
N SER A 54 4.64 -10.12 -6.91
CA SER A 54 5.65 -11.02 -6.34
C SER A 54 5.11 -12.43 -6.10
N VAL A 55 3.92 -12.56 -5.50
CA VAL A 55 3.27 -13.86 -5.24
C VAL A 55 2.98 -14.59 -6.54
N ARG A 56 2.50 -13.90 -7.57
CA ARG A 56 2.25 -14.53 -8.88
C ARG A 56 3.51 -14.96 -9.60
N ILE A 57 4.60 -14.18 -9.52
CA ILE A 57 5.90 -14.60 -10.05
C ILE A 57 6.35 -15.88 -9.33
N LEU A 58 6.21 -15.91 -8.01
CA LEU A 58 6.56 -17.07 -7.19
C LEU A 58 5.71 -18.28 -7.55
N ALA A 59 4.39 -18.11 -7.70
CA ALA A 59 3.46 -19.16 -8.08
C ALA A 59 3.72 -19.67 -9.50
N ALA A 60 3.99 -18.77 -10.46
CA ALA A 60 4.35 -19.14 -11.82
C ALA A 60 5.71 -19.86 -11.87
N ARG A 61 6.68 -19.50 -11.02
CA ARG A 61 7.93 -20.24 -10.85
C ARG A 61 7.68 -21.62 -10.27
N LEU A 62 6.85 -21.74 -9.23
CA LEU A 62 6.50 -22.99 -8.59
C LEU A 62 5.81 -23.96 -9.57
N VAL A 63 4.78 -23.49 -10.29
CA VAL A 63 4.05 -24.30 -11.30
C VAL A 63 4.97 -24.73 -12.44
N ARG A 64 5.89 -23.87 -12.89
CA ARG A 64 6.87 -24.20 -13.94
C ARG A 64 7.91 -25.20 -13.46
N HIS A 65 8.37 -25.07 -12.22
CA HIS A 65 9.27 -26.04 -11.59
C HIS A 65 8.62 -27.43 -11.53
N ILE A 66 7.34 -27.48 -11.16
CA ILE A 66 6.54 -28.72 -11.13
C ILE A 66 6.32 -29.29 -12.54
N ARG A 67 6.19 -28.45 -13.58
CA ARG A 67 5.94 -28.87 -14.98
C ARG A 67 7.21 -29.08 -15.82
N GLY A 68 8.41 -28.86 -15.29
CA GLY A 68 9.67 -29.06 -16.02
C GLY A 68 9.89 -28.14 -17.24
N ALA A 69 9.16 -27.02 -17.35
CA ALA A 69 9.21 -26.14 -18.52
C ALA A 69 10.15 -24.94 -18.29
N GLN A 70 11.19 -24.80 -19.12
CA GLN A 70 12.07 -23.61 -19.12
C GLN A 70 11.38 -22.40 -19.78
N ALA A 71 11.39 -21.26 -19.10
CA ALA A 71 10.74 -20.04 -19.58
C ALA A 71 11.66 -19.23 -20.51
N LYS A 72 11.19 -18.94 -21.73
CA LYS A 72 11.89 -18.07 -22.70
C LYS A 72 11.72 -16.57 -22.40
N ASN A 73 10.79 -16.19 -21.50
CA ASN A 73 10.64 -14.82 -20.97
C ASN A 73 9.91 -14.84 -19.62
N GLU A 74 10.62 -14.49 -18.54
CA GLU A 74 10.08 -14.49 -17.17
C GLU A 74 9.09 -13.35 -16.89
N PHE A 75 8.94 -12.39 -17.81
CA PHE A 75 8.13 -11.18 -17.60
C PHE A 75 7.03 -10.96 -18.65
N ALA A 76 6.77 -11.92 -19.54
CA ALA A 76 5.77 -11.79 -20.60
C ALA A 76 4.33 -11.55 -20.09
N PHE A 77 4.06 -11.77 -18.79
CA PHE A 77 2.78 -11.43 -18.16
C PHE A 77 2.64 -9.93 -17.80
N MET A 78 3.73 -9.14 -17.83
CA MET A 78 3.70 -7.69 -17.53
C MET A 78 3.35 -6.83 -18.75
N ASP A 79 3.42 -7.36 -19.98
CA ASP A 79 3.20 -6.61 -21.24
C ASP A 79 1.72 -6.30 -21.56
N GLY A 80 0.77 -6.67 -20.69
CA GLY A 80 -0.66 -6.51 -20.95
C GLY A 80 -1.26 -5.20 -20.42
N ASN A 81 -1.82 -4.36 -21.29
CA ASN A 81 -2.69 -3.22 -20.93
C ASN A 81 -3.94 -3.62 -20.10
N ALA A 82 -4.24 -4.92 -20.00
CA ALA A 82 -5.36 -5.47 -19.25
C ALA A 82 -5.30 -5.23 -17.72
N TRP A 83 -4.13 -4.91 -17.17
CA TRP A 83 -3.94 -4.82 -15.71
C TRP A 83 -4.21 -3.44 -15.11
N SER A 84 -4.32 -2.39 -15.95
CA SER A 84 -4.77 -1.05 -15.54
C SER A 84 -6.12 -1.10 -14.82
N TRP A 85 -7.02 -1.98 -15.27
CA TRP A 85 -8.35 -2.13 -14.67
C TRP A 85 -8.30 -2.72 -13.25
N LEU A 86 -7.25 -3.47 -12.86
CA LEU A 86 -7.15 -4.03 -11.51
C LEU A 86 -6.64 -3.02 -10.47
N VAL A 87 -6.04 -1.91 -10.91
CA VAL A 87 -5.53 -0.86 -10.02
C VAL A 87 -6.68 -0.20 -9.26
N LEU A 88 -7.77 0.13 -9.95
CA LEU A 88 -8.91 0.87 -9.40
C LEU A 88 -9.64 0.08 -8.28
N PRO A 89 -9.99 -1.21 -8.47
CA PRO A 89 -10.59 -2.03 -7.41
C PRO A 89 -9.66 -2.25 -6.22
N VAL A 90 -8.36 -2.50 -6.47
CA VAL A 90 -7.37 -2.67 -5.39
C VAL A 90 -7.22 -1.38 -4.59
N TRP A 91 -7.24 -0.22 -5.26
CA TRP A 91 -7.18 1.07 -4.59
C TRP A 91 -8.41 1.34 -3.74
N ILE A 92 -9.62 1.10 -4.28
CA ILE A 92 -10.87 1.28 -3.54
C ILE A 92 -10.91 0.35 -2.31
N ALA A 93 -10.57 -0.93 -2.47
CA ALA A 93 -10.53 -1.89 -1.37
C ALA A 93 -9.52 -1.48 -0.30
N THR A 94 -8.34 -1.00 -0.71
CA THR A 94 -7.30 -0.53 0.20
C THR A 94 -7.73 0.74 0.94
N GLY A 95 -8.34 1.70 0.24
CA GLY A 95 -8.85 2.94 0.84
C GLY A 95 -9.96 2.69 1.86
N LEU A 96 -10.93 1.82 1.53
CA LEU A 96 -12.00 1.40 2.44
C LEU A 96 -11.45 0.61 3.64
N GLY A 97 -10.51 -0.30 3.40
CA GLY A 97 -9.82 -1.03 4.46
C GLY A 97 -9.09 -0.09 5.42
N LEU A 98 -8.35 0.88 4.89
CA LEU A 98 -7.63 1.87 5.69
C LEU A 98 -8.60 2.75 6.50
N TYR A 99 -9.69 3.21 5.87
CA TYR A 99 -10.73 4.00 6.54
C TYR A 99 -11.36 3.22 7.71
N SER A 100 -11.80 1.98 7.48
CA SER A 100 -12.45 1.15 8.51
C SER A 100 -11.53 0.81 9.68
N VAL A 101 -10.23 0.61 9.45
CA VAL A 101 -9.25 0.41 10.53
C VAL A 101 -9.10 1.67 11.37
N VAL A 102 -8.95 2.84 10.73
CA VAL A 102 -8.80 4.10 11.46
C VAL A 102 -10.08 4.45 12.23
N GLU A 103 -11.24 4.25 11.63
CA GLU A 103 -12.53 4.47 12.28
C GLU A 103 -12.76 3.51 13.46
N ARG A 104 -12.36 2.25 13.37
CA ARG A 104 -12.51 1.28 14.46
C ARG A 104 -11.61 1.59 15.68
N TRP A 105 -10.45 2.20 15.46
CA TRP A 105 -9.48 2.48 16.53
C TRP A 105 -9.57 3.92 17.07
N CYS A 106 -10.12 4.86 16.30
CA CYS A 106 -10.15 6.29 16.64
C CYS A 106 -11.54 6.94 16.53
N GLY A 107 -12.58 6.19 16.16
CA GLY A 107 -13.98 6.58 16.22
C GLY A 107 -14.64 6.09 17.50
#